data_AF-A0AAU6WNT2-F1
#
_entry.id   AF-A0AAU6WNT2-F1
#
_cell.length_a   1.000
_cell.length_b   1.000
_cell.length_c   1.000
_cell.angle_alpha   90.00
_cell.angle_beta   90.00
_cell.angle_gamma   90.00
#
_symmetry.space_group_name_H-M   'P 1'
#
loop_
_entity.id
_entity.type
_entity.pdbx_description
1 polymer ?
#
loop_
_entity_poly.entity_id
_entity_poly.type
_entity_poly.pdbx_seq_one_letter_code
_entity_poly.pdbx_strand_id
1 'polypeptide(L)'
;MKNINKISIKGNLILNFLRVFSTAFITVFTMPYINRILGAGYVGKVEYVYIILYYFILFSSLGIPLYGIREVSKCREDDKKLNSLVVELMAILFVTTIISYLILFGFIIFIPFFEPYKNLIFIMSGMVFLNNIGAEWYFQGIENQKFITVRNIAVKLIVFALFLY
;
A
#
# COMPACT_ATOMS: atom_id res chain seq x y z
N MET A 1 -20.39 20.00 -21.09
CA MET A 1 -19.73 18.77 -21.56
C MET A 1 -18.29 18.79 -21.06
N LYS A 2 -17.99 18.04 -19.99
CA LYS A 2 -16.66 18.03 -19.37
C LYS A 2 -15.74 17.21 -20.29
N ASN A 3 -14.70 17.85 -20.82
CA ASN A 3 -13.66 17.24 -21.65
C ASN A 3 -12.89 16.23 -20.78
N ILE A 4 -13.41 15.02 -20.65
CA ILE A 4 -12.67 13.91 -20.07
C ILE A 4 -11.67 13.53 -21.15
N ASN A 5 -10.42 13.98 -20.98
CA ASN A 5 -9.27 13.44 -21.70
C ASN A 5 -9.47 11.93 -21.79
N LYS A 6 -9.71 11.41 -22.99
CA LYS A 6 -9.98 10.00 -23.23
C LYS A 6 -8.73 9.25 -22.77
N ILE A 7 -8.75 8.76 -21.54
CA ILE A 7 -7.57 8.14 -20.95
C ILE A 7 -7.30 6.90 -21.78
N SER A 8 -6.15 6.86 -22.45
CA SER A 8 -5.82 5.74 -23.32
C SER A 8 -5.53 4.52 -22.44
N ILE A 9 -6.31 3.45 -22.63
CA ILE A 9 -6.11 2.16 -21.97
C ILE A 9 -4.64 1.71 -22.14
N LYS A 10 -4.07 1.87 -23.34
CA LYS A 10 -2.65 1.57 -23.61
C LYS A 10 -1.71 2.42 -22.75
N GLY A 11 -2.01 3.71 -22.60
CA GLY A 11 -1.22 4.63 -21.77
C GLY A 11 -1.24 4.24 -20.28
N ASN A 12 -2.41 3.84 -19.76
CA ASN A 12 -2.55 3.37 -18.38
C ASN A 12 -1.82 2.06 -18.11
N LEU A 13 -1.85 1.13 -19.07
CA LEU A 13 -1.08 -0.10 -18.98
C LEU A 13 0.42 0.21 -18.92
N ILE A 14 0.93 1.07 -19.80
CA ILE A 14 2.34 1.49 -19.80
C ILE A 14 2.71 2.14 -18.46
N LEU A 15 1.85 3.00 -17.90
CA LEU A 15 2.08 3.62 -16.60
C LEU A 15 2.13 2.60 -15.46
N ASN A 16 1.22 1.62 -15.46
CA ASN A 16 1.26 0.54 -14.47
C ASN A 16 2.52 -0.33 -14.61
N PHE A 17 2.93 -0.65 -15.84
CA PHE A 17 4.19 -1.35 -16.10
C PHE A 17 5.39 -0.55 -15.58
N LEU A 18 5.47 0.75 -15.88
CA LEU A 18 6.51 1.63 -15.38
C LEU A 18 6.54 1.67 -13.85
N ARG A 19 5.36 1.74 -13.20
CA ARG A 19 5.23 1.69 -11.75
C ARG A 19 5.81 0.40 -11.17
N VAL A 20 5.39 -0.76 -11.66
CA VAL A 20 5.87 -2.07 -11.17
C VAL A 20 7.36 -2.23 -11.43
N PHE A 21 7.81 -1.92 -12.64
CA PHE A 21 9.22 -2.01 -13.03
C PHE A 21 10.10 -1.10 -12.16
N SER A 22 9.69 0.15 -11.92
CA SER A 22 10.43 1.07 -11.06
C SER A 22 10.55 0.57 -9.62
N THR A 23 9.53 -0.14 -9.10
CA THR A 23 9.60 -0.77 -7.76
C THR A 23 10.66 -1.85 -7.75
N ALA A 24 10.60 -2.77 -8.71
CA ALA A 24 11.53 -3.88 -8.81
C ALA A 24 12.97 -3.37 -8.97
N PHE A 25 13.17 -2.38 -9.85
CA PHE A 25 14.48 -1.76 -10.08
C PHE A 25 15.06 -1.23 -8.77
N ILE A 26 14.35 -0.35 -8.07
CA ILE A 26 14.88 0.26 -6.85
C ILE A 26 15.17 -0.78 -5.77
N THR A 27 14.30 -1.78 -5.57
CA THR A 27 14.57 -2.86 -4.61
C THR A 27 15.85 -3.62 -4.95
N VAL A 28 16.11 -3.93 -6.22
CA VAL A 28 17.31 -4.66 -6.65
C VAL A 28 18.59 -3.88 -6.34
N PHE A 29 18.59 -2.55 -6.51
CA PHE A 29 19.78 -1.73 -6.21
C PHE A 29 19.95 -1.47 -4.70
N THR A 30 18.86 -1.26 -3.97
CA THR A 30 18.91 -0.92 -2.54
C THR A 30 19.16 -2.14 -1.65
N MET A 31 18.68 -3.33 -2.02
CA MET A 31 18.80 -4.53 -1.18
C MET A 31 20.26 -4.95 -0.86
N PRO A 32 21.21 -4.95 -1.82
CA PRO A 32 22.61 -5.21 -1.52
C PRO A 32 23.21 -4.22 -0.51
N TYR A 33 22.82 -2.94 -0.60
CA TYR A 33 23.28 -1.90 0.32
C TYR A 33 22.72 -2.11 1.74
N ILE A 34 21.41 -2.38 1.85
CA ILE A 34 20.73 -2.72 3.10
C ILE A 34 21.41 -3.93 3.75
N ASN A 35 21.62 -5.01 2.99
CA ASN A 35 22.28 -6.22 3.49
C ASN A 35 23.72 -5.98 3.96
N ARG A 36 24.47 -5.07 3.31
CA ARG A 36 25.84 -4.74 3.70
C ARG A 36 25.91 -3.96 5.02
N ILE A 37 24.98 -3.03 5.25
CA ILE A 37 24.98 -2.17 6.45
C ILE A 37 24.32 -2.85 7.64
N LEU A 38 23.13 -3.43 7.44
CA LEU A 38 22.36 -4.05 8.50
C LEU A 38 22.83 -5.48 8.78
N GLY A 39 23.41 -6.17 7.78
CA GLY A 39 23.73 -7.59 7.89
C GLY A 39 22.49 -8.49 7.88
N ALA A 40 22.70 -9.77 7.64
CA ALA A 40 21.61 -10.76 7.50
C ALA A 40 20.73 -10.89 8.76
N GLY A 41 21.29 -10.70 9.94
CA GLY A 41 20.57 -10.83 11.21
C GLY A 41 19.47 -9.78 11.39
N TYR A 42 19.78 -8.50 11.14
CA TYR A 42 18.79 -7.42 11.31
C TYR A 42 17.78 -7.38 10.15
N VAL A 43 18.22 -7.66 8.92
CA VAL A 43 17.31 -7.78 7.77
C VAL A 43 16.28 -8.90 8.00
N GLY A 44 16.71 -10.04 8.55
CA GLY A 44 15.79 -11.12 8.91
C GLY A 44 14.74 -10.71 9.93
N LYS A 45 15.09 -9.90 10.94
CA LYS A 45 14.12 -9.40 11.94
C LYS A 45 13.11 -8.43 11.32
N VAL A 46 13.56 -7.54 10.43
CA VAL A 46 12.68 -6.60 9.71
C VAL A 46 11.72 -7.36 8.81
N GLU A 47 12.21 -8.32 8.03
CA GLU A 47 11.37 -9.12 7.14
C GLU A 47 10.37 -9.98 7.92
N TYR A 48 10.78 -10.51 9.06
CA TYR A 48 9.89 -11.25 9.95
C TYR A 48 8.72 -10.39 10.45
N VAL A 49 9.01 -9.18 10.94
CA VAL A 49 7.99 -8.21 11.35
C VAL A 49 7.13 -7.77 10.17
N TYR A 50 7.73 -7.57 9.00
CA TYR A 50 7.00 -7.24 7.78
C TYR A 50 5.96 -8.30 7.43
N ILE A 51 6.33 -9.59 7.45
CA ILE A 51 5.39 -10.70 7.17
C ILE A 51 4.24 -10.71 8.17
N ILE A 52 4.51 -10.54 9.47
CA ILE A 52 3.46 -10.46 10.50
C ILE A 52 2.49 -9.32 10.17
N LEU A 53 3.01 -8.10 9.96
CA LEU A 53 2.20 -6.94 9.63
C LEU A 53 1.45 -7.11 8.29
N TYR A 54 2.04 -7.82 7.32
CA TYR A 54 1.41 -8.08 6.04
C TYR A 54 0.15 -8.93 6.18
N TYR A 55 0.11 -9.89 7.10
CA TYR A 55 -1.13 -10.60 7.43
C TYR A 55 -2.21 -9.66 7.98
N PHE A 56 -1.84 -8.70 8.84
CA PHE A 56 -2.76 -7.68 9.35
C PHE A 56 -3.21 -6.70 8.27
N ILE A 57 -2.36 -6.39 7.28
CA ILE A 57 -2.73 -5.63 6.08
C ILE A 57 -3.81 -6.41 5.32
N LEU A 58 -3.54 -7.67 4.96
CA LEU A 58 -4.49 -8.52 4.24
C LEU A 58 -5.85 -8.62 4.96
N PHE A 59 -5.82 -8.81 6.28
CA PHE A 59 -7.01 -8.83 7.10
C PHE A 59 -7.75 -7.49 7.09
N SER A 60 -7.04 -6.37 7.29
CA SER A 60 -7.65 -5.04 7.30
C SER A 60 -8.25 -4.65 5.96
N SER A 61 -7.67 -5.09 4.85
CA SER A 61 -8.14 -4.72 3.51
C SER A 61 -9.32 -5.57 3.03
N LEU A 62 -9.59 -6.75 3.63
CA LEU A 62 -10.68 -7.68 3.28
C LEU A 62 -10.85 -7.97 1.76
N GLY A 63 -9.78 -7.87 0.96
CA GLY A 63 -9.86 -8.00 -0.49
C GLY A 63 -10.59 -6.84 -1.22
N ILE A 64 -10.97 -5.77 -0.51
CA ILE A 64 -11.57 -4.55 -1.06
C ILE A 64 -10.75 -3.97 -2.21
N PRO A 65 -9.41 -3.97 -2.22
CA PRO A 65 -8.67 -3.47 -3.37
C PRO A 65 -9.04 -4.15 -4.70
N LEU A 66 -9.33 -5.46 -4.70
CA LEU A 66 -9.74 -6.19 -5.91
C LEU A 66 -11.21 -5.93 -6.27
N TYR A 67 -12.09 -5.93 -5.27
CA TYR A 67 -13.52 -5.68 -5.46
C TYR A 67 -13.78 -4.23 -5.89
N GLY A 68 -13.18 -3.27 -5.19
CA GLY A 68 -13.31 -1.84 -5.40
C GLY A 68 -12.90 -1.41 -6.81
N ILE A 69 -11.82 -1.97 -7.37
CA ILE A 69 -11.44 -1.68 -8.77
C ILE A 69 -12.59 -2.02 -9.72
N ARG A 70 -13.25 -3.17 -9.55
CA ARG A 70 -14.31 -3.64 -10.44
C ARG A 70 -15.57 -2.79 -10.31
N GLU A 71 -16.00 -2.49 -9.09
CA GLU A 71 -17.22 -1.70 -8.87
C GLU A 71 -17.03 -0.22 -9.23
N VAL A 72 -15.88 0.38 -8.89
CA VAL A 72 -15.54 1.75 -9.33
C VAL A 72 -15.52 1.84 -10.85
N SER A 73 -14.94 0.86 -11.54
CA SER A 73 -14.92 0.83 -13.00
C SER A 73 -16.32 0.82 -13.62
N LYS A 74 -17.28 0.13 -12.99
CA LYS A 74 -18.67 0.06 -13.46
C LYS A 74 -19.43 1.37 -13.24
N CYS A 75 -19.21 2.03 -12.10
CA CYS A 75 -19.94 3.24 -11.71
C CYS A 75 -19.22 4.55 -12.06
N ARG A 76 -18.08 4.49 -12.77
CA ARG A 76 -17.23 5.66 -13.07
C ARG A 76 -17.91 6.81 -13.83
N GLU A 77 -19.03 6.54 -14.51
CA GLU A 77 -19.78 7.54 -15.28
C GLU A 77 -20.86 8.25 -14.44
N ASP A 78 -21.20 7.73 -13.25
CA ASP A 78 -22.21 8.29 -12.34
C ASP A 78 -21.54 8.78 -11.06
N ASP A 79 -21.24 10.08 -11.00
CA ASP A 79 -20.54 10.72 -9.88
C ASP A 79 -21.23 10.48 -8.52
N LYS A 80 -22.57 10.41 -8.48
CA LYS A 80 -23.31 10.21 -7.23
C LYS A 80 -23.14 8.79 -6.72
N LYS A 81 -23.30 7.78 -7.59
CA LYS A 81 -23.11 6.37 -7.23
C LYS A 81 -21.65 6.08 -6.88
N LEU A 82 -20.73 6.64 -7.65
CA LEU A 82 -19.29 6.49 -7.40
C LEU A 82 -18.91 7.03 -6.02
N ASN A 83 -19.38 8.22 -5.65
CA ASN A 83 -19.05 8.80 -4.36
C ASN A 83 -19.63 7.98 -3.19
N SER A 84 -20.88 7.51 -3.28
CA SER A 84 -21.48 6.65 -2.25
C SER A 84 -20.67 5.36 -2.06
N LEU A 85 -20.38 4.66 -3.16
CA LEU A 85 -19.59 3.43 -3.14
C LEU A 85 -18.22 3.64 -2.49
N VAL A 86 -17.50 4.70 -2.88
CA VAL A 86 -16.15 4.97 -2.36
C VAL A 86 -16.18 5.27 -0.86
N VAL A 87 -17.15 6.07 -0.41
CA VAL A 87 -17.31 6.39 1.02
C VAL A 87 -17.65 5.13 1.81
N GLU A 88 -18.54 4.28 1.31
CA GLU A 88 -18.90 3.00 1.94
C GLU A 88 -17.69 2.08 2.06
N LEU A 89 -16.93 1.89 0.97
CA LEU A 89 -15.73 1.05 0.97
C LEU A 89 -14.63 1.61 1.88
N MET A 90 -14.44 2.93 1.91
CA MET A 90 -13.49 3.58 2.82
C MET A 90 -13.92 3.45 4.28
N ALA A 91 -15.22 3.56 4.58
CA ALA A 91 -15.74 3.35 5.92
C ALA A 91 -15.52 1.91 6.41
N ILE A 92 -15.75 0.92 5.53
CA ILE A 92 -15.44 -0.48 5.83
C ILE A 92 -13.95 -0.65 6.12
N LEU A 93 -13.08 -0.16 5.22
CA LEU A 93 -11.63 -0.19 5.40
C LEU A 93 -11.17 0.46 6.71
N PHE A 94 -11.79 1.56 7.11
CA PHE A 94 -11.47 2.25 8.34
C PHE A 94 -11.81 1.40 9.57
N VAL A 95 -13.03 0.84 9.61
CA VAL A 95 -13.48 -0.03 10.71
C VAL A 95 -12.62 -1.29 10.80
N THR A 96 -12.34 -1.94 9.67
CA THR A 96 -11.52 -3.17 9.64
C THR A 96 -10.06 -2.88 10.00
N THR A 97 -9.53 -1.71 9.66
CA THR A 97 -8.21 -1.27 10.11
C THR A 97 -8.16 -1.11 11.62
N ILE A 98 -9.17 -0.49 12.23
CA ILE A 98 -9.28 -0.37 13.70
C ILE A 98 -9.30 -1.76 14.34
N ILE A 99 -10.14 -2.67 13.83
CA ILE A 99 -10.22 -4.05 14.34
C ILE A 99 -8.85 -4.75 14.19
N SER A 100 -8.18 -4.58 13.06
CA SER A 100 -6.85 -5.15 12.80
C SER A 100 -5.82 -4.65 13.83
N TYR A 101 -5.83 -3.36 14.17
CA TYR A 101 -4.96 -2.81 15.23
C TYR A 101 -5.30 -3.34 16.63
N LEU A 102 -6.58 -3.47 16.96
CA LEU A 102 -6.98 -4.05 18.26
C LEU A 102 -6.45 -5.48 18.41
N ILE A 103 -6.53 -6.29 17.34
CA ILE A 103 -5.98 -7.65 17.33
C ILE A 103 -4.45 -7.59 17.41
N LEU A 104 -3.78 -6.76 16.60
CA LEU A 104 -2.32 -6.64 16.59
C LEU A 104 -1.77 -6.27 17.97
N PHE A 105 -2.31 -5.23 18.60
CA PHE A 105 -1.86 -4.81 19.93
C PHE A 105 -2.24 -5.81 21.03
N GLY A 106 -3.37 -6.50 20.89
CA GLY A 106 -3.70 -7.65 21.74
C GLY A 106 -2.62 -8.74 21.67
N PHE A 107 -2.20 -9.13 20.46
CA PHE A 107 -1.15 -10.13 20.27
C PHE A 107 0.18 -9.70 20.90
N ILE A 108 0.57 -8.43 20.73
CA ILE A 108 1.81 -7.89 21.29
C ILE A 108 1.80 -7.92 22.83
N ILE A 109 0.66 -7.65 23.47
CA ILE A 109 0.56 -7.60 24.94
C ILE A 109 0.45 -8.99 25.56
N PHE A 110 -0.34 -9.89 24.96
CA PHE A 110 -0.65 -11.19 25.56
C PHE A 110 0.34 -12.31 25.22
N ILE A 111 1.15 -12.15 24.18
CA ILE A 111 2.06 -13.20 23.70
C ILE A 111 3.52 -12.77 23.93
N PRO A 112 4.21 -13.34 24.95
CA PRO A 112 5.59 -12.96 25.30
C PRO A 112 6.61 -13.15 24.17
N PHE A 113 6.29 -14.00 23.18
CA PHE A 113 7.12 -14.23 22.00
C PHE A 113 7.38 -12.94 21.19
N PHE A 114 6.48 -11.95 21.22
CA PHE A 114 6.63 -10.70 20.47
C PHE A 114 7.40 -9.61 21.21
N GLU A 115 7.70 -9.76 22.50
CA GLU A 115 8.46 -8.77 23.29
C GLU A 115 9.76 -8.30 22.60
N PRO A 116 10.64 -9.17 22.06
CA PRO A 116 11.87 -8.71 21.40
C PRO A 116 11.62 -7.93 20.10
N TYR A 117 10.42 -8.03 19.50
CA TYR A 117 10.05 -7.37 18.24
C TYR A 117 9.12 -6.17 18.44
N LYS A 118 8.62 -5.94 19.65
CA LYS A 118 7.59 -4.95 19.99
C LYS A 118 7.88 -3.55 19.46
N ASN A 119 9.09 -3.05 19.67
CA ASN A 119 9.50 -1.73 19.17
C ASN A 119 9.51 -1.66 17.64
N LEU A 120 9.97 -2.73 16.98
CA LEU A 120 10.04 -2.80 15.53
C LEU A 120 8.63 -2.89 14.92
N ILE A 121 7.76 -3.71 15.53
CA ILE A 121 6.35 -3.81 15.16
C ILE A 121 5.67 -2.46 15.33
N PHE A 122 5.88 -1.75 16.43
CA PHE A 122 5.27 -0.44 16.67
C PHE A 122 5.63 0.56 15.58
N ILE A 123 6.92 0.70 15.25
CA ILE A 123 7.40 1.61 14.20
C ILE A 123 6.84 1.22 12.83
N MET A 124 6.87 -0.07 12.48
CA MET A 124 6.45 -0.55 11.16
C MET A 124 4.91 -0.66 11.02
N SER A 125 4.17 -0.71 12.12
CA SER A 125 2.71 -0.91 12.11
C SER A 125 1.96 0.20 11.37
N GLY A 126 2.56 1.37 11.19
CA GLY A 126 2.01 2.44 10.35
C GLY A 126 1.74 2.00 8.91
N MET A 127 2.41 0.95 8.42
CA MET A 127 2.13 0.36 7.11
C MET A 127 0.68 -0.13 6.97
N VAL A 128 0.06 -0.66 8.04
CA VAL A 128 -1.33 -1.15 8.02
C VAL A 128 -2.29 0.00 7.68
N PHE A 129 -2.17 1.11 8.40
CA PHE A 129 -2.97 2.30 8.17
C PHE A 129 -2.71 2.94 6.79
N LEU A 130 -1.43 3.14 6.45
CA LEU A 130 -1.03 3.78 5.20
C LEU A 130 -1.45 2.99 3.96
N ASN A 131 -1.54 1.66 4.05
CA ASN A 131 -2.02 0.81 2.97
C ASN A 131 -3.47 1.12 2.59
N ASN A 132 -4.37 1.19 3.59
CA ASN A 132 -5.80 1.36 3.33
C ASN A 132 -6.18 2.80 3.00
N ILE A 133 -5.57 3.81 3.63
CA ILE A 133 -5.87 5.22 3.37
C ILE A 133 -5.45 5.68 1.97
N GLY A 134 -4.44 5.03 1.37
CA GLY A 134 -3.91 5.38 0.06
C GLY A 134 -4.92 5.18 -1.09
N ALA A 135 -5.99 4.41 -0.85
CA ALA A 135 -7.11 4.15 -1.75
C ALA A 135 -6.68 3.91 -3.22
N GLU A 136 -5.59 3.17 -3.45
CA GLU A 136 -5.05 3.00 -4.81
C GLU A 136 -6.06 2.35 -5.76
N TRP A 137 -6.91 1.48 -5.23
CA TRP A 137 -7.99 0.82 -5.96
C TRP A 137 -8.98 1.80 -6.60
N TYR A 138 -9.23 2.95 -5.97
CA TYR A 138 -10.08 4.00 -6.53
C TYR A 138 -9.47 4.57 -7.81
N PHE A 139 -8.22 5.02 -7.74
CA PHE A 139 -7.50 5.59 -8.89
C PHE A 139 -7.29 4.56 -10.01
N GLN A 140 -7.09 3.29 -9.65
CA GLN A 140 -7.04 2.20 -10.62
C GLN A 140 -8.40 1.99 -11.31
N GLY A 141 -9.51 2.02 -10.56
CA GLY A 141 -10.86 1.84 -11.10
C GLY A 141 -11.35 3.00 -11.99
N ILE A 142 -10.98 4.25 -11.66
CA ILE A 142 -11.26 5.41 -12.54
C ILE A 142 -10.23 5.57 -13.68
N GLU A 143 -9.33 4.60 -13.85
CA GLU A 143 -8.31 4.61 -14.88
C GLU A 143 -7.33 5.81 -14.79
N ASN A 144 -7.10 6.38 -13.61
CA ASN A 144 -6.14 7.46 -13.39
C ASN A 144 -4.79 6.93 -12.85
N GLN A 145 -4.11 6.11 -13.65
CA GLN A 145 -2.81 5.52 -13.30
C GLN A 145 -1.68 6.55 -13.24
N LYS A 146 -1.84 7.69 -13.93
CA LYS A 146 -0.83 8.75 -13.97
C LYS A 146 -0.57 9.32 -12.58
N PHE A 147 -1.62 9.59 -11.81
CA PHE A 147 -1.49 10.12 -10.46
C PHE A 147 -0.73 9.15 -9.54
N ILE A 148 -1.10 7.86 -9.56
CA ILE A 148 -0.43 6.83 -8.75
C ILE A 148 1.05 6.72 -9.13
N THR A 149 1.35 6.69 -10.43
CA THR A 149 2.71 6.48 -10.96
C THR A 149 3.63 7.64 -10.59
N VAL A 150 3.18 8.89 -10.78
CA VAL A 150 3.99 10.08 -10.46
C VAL A 150 4.28 10.14 -8.96
N ARG A 151 3.26 9.95 -8.10
CA ARG A 151 3.43 9.89 -6.64
C ARG A 151 4.44 8.81 -6.25
N ASN A 152 4.30 7.63 -6.82
CA ASN A 152 5.13 6.47 -6.49
C ASN A 152 6.61 6.68 -6.90
N ILE A 153 6.87 7.20 -8.10
CA ILE A 153 8.23 7.49 -8.57
C ILE A 153 8.85 8.62 -7.75
N ALA A 154 8.10 9.70 -7.45
CA ALA A 154 8.60 10.82 -6.67
C ALA A 154 9.09 10.39 -5.28
N VAL A 155 8.27 9.64 -4.53
CA VAL A 155 8.65 9.13 -3.20
C VAL A 155 9.89 8.25 -3.27
N LYS A 156 9.95 7.37 -4.27
CA LYS A 156 11.09 6.47 -4.46
C LYS A 156 12.39 7.18 -4.80
N LEU A 157 12.35 8.24 -5.60
CA LEU A 157 13.53 9.05 -5.90
C LEU A 157 14.05 9.76 -4.65
N ILE A 158 13.15 10.26 -3.79
CA ILE A 158 13.52 10.85 -2.50
C ILE A 158 14.20 9.80 -1.61
N VAL A 159 13.61 8.61 -1.51
CA VAL A 159 14.18 7.51 -0.73
C VAL A 159 15.55 7.10 -1.27
N PHE A 160 15.68 6.95 -2.59
CA PHE A 160 16.96 6.61 -3.22
C PHE A 160 18.03 7.67 -2.98
N ALA A 161 17.67 8.97 -3.05
CA ALA A 161 18.59 10.05 -2.75
C ALA A 161 19.05 10.03 -1.28
N LEU A 162 18.15 9.72 -0.34
CA LEU A 162 18.49 9.56 1.07
C LEU A 162 19.45 8.38 1.33
N PHE A 163 19.41 7.33 0.51
CA PHE A 163 20.32 6.18 0.65
C PHE A 163 21.74 6.45 0.14
N LEU A 164 21.93 7.45 -0.73
CA LEU A 164 23.24 7.80 -1.28
C LEU A 164 24.09 8.69 -0.35
N TYR A 165 23.48 9.24 0.70
CA TYR A 165 24.12 10.03 1.74
C TYR A 165 24.28 9.21 3.02
#